data_AF-H1KC31-F1
#
_entry.id   AF-H1KC31-F1
#
_cell.length_a   1.000
_cell.length_b   1.000
_cell.length_c   1.000
_cell.angle_alpha   90.00
_cell.angle_beta   90.00
_cell.angle_gamma   90.00
#
_symmetry.space_group_name_H-M   'P 1'
#
loop_
_entity.id
_entity.type
_entity.pdbx_description
1 polymer ?
#
loop_
_entity_poly.entity_id
_entity_poly.type
_entity_poly.pdbx_seq_one_letter_code
_entity_poly.pdbx_strand_id
1 'polypeptide(L)'
;MSRFPTDLEGLHRACLDWRGIDPDEACKECGGSGIKVYGDTSTWRGGVGGQSLTQDVCDHCWGSGNRLQPWMSHRRLAASATETRQGEDA
;
A
#
# COMPACT_ATOMS: atom_id res chain seq x y z
N MET A 1 23.54 5.42 26.51
CA MET A 1 22.36 4.57 26.24
C MET A 1 22.06 4.68 24.76
N SER A 2 22.07 3.56 24.01
CA SER A 2 21.85 3.58 22.56
C SER A 2 20.45 4.06 22.24
N ARG A 3 20.33 5.01 21.31
CA ARG A 3 19.06 5.58 20.82
C ARG A 3 18.44 4.78 19.67
N PHE A 4 19.08 3.67 19.27
CA PHE A 4 18.70 2.88 18.11
C PHE A 4 18.13 1.51 18.52
N PRO A 5 17.09 1.02 17.83
CA PRO A 5 16.55 -0.31 18.07
C PRO A 5 17.64 -1.38 17.88
N THR A 6 17.66 -2.38 18.76
CA THR A 6 18.63 -3.48 18.73
C THR A 6 18.07 -4.77 18.15
N ASP A 7 16.78 -4.80 17.81
CA ASP A 7 16.07 -5.94 17.24
C ASP A 7 15.11 -5.52 16.12
N LEU A 8 14.58 -6.52 15.40
CA LEU A 8 13.69 -6.30 14.25
C LEU A 8 12.31 -5.77 14.67
N GLU A 9 11.80 -6.19 15.83
CA GLU A 9 10.52 -5.73 16.35
C GLU A 9 10.57 -4.24 16.71
N GLY A 10 11.61 -3.81 17.41
CA GLY A 10 11.86 -2.42 17.73
C GLY A 10 12.10 -1.58 16.48
N LEU A 11 12.79 -2.12 15.48
CA LEU A 11 12.96 -1.46 14.19
C LEU A 11 11.61 -1.29 13.47
N HIS A 12 10.80 -2.35 13.40
CA HIS A 12 9.49 -2.31 12.77
C HIS A 12 8.57 -1.30 13.44
N ARG A 13 8.52 -1.30 14.77
CA ARG A 13 7.76 -0.31 15.55
C ARG A 13 8.24 1.11 15.31
N ALA A 14 9.55 1.35 15.28
CA ALA A 14 10.11 2.66 14.97
C ALA A 14 9.74 3.12 13.53
N CYS A 15 9.70 2.21 12.56
CA CYS A 15 9.26 2.52 11.20
C CYS A 15 7.76 2.85 11.13
N LEU A 16 6.92 2.14 11.88
CA LEU A 16 5.48 2.41 11.99
C LEU A 16 5.22 3.76 12.68
N ASP A 17 5.92 4.03 13.79
CA ASP A 17 5.85 5.30 14.52
C ASP A 17 6.28 6.47 13.62
N TRP A 18 7.37 6.30 12.84
CA TRP A 18 7.81 7.31 11.85
C TRP A 18 6.75 7.59 10.78
N ARG A 19 5.95 6.58 10.40
CA ARG A 19 4.82 6.71 9.46
C ARG A 19 3.53 7.21 10.13
N GLY A 20 3.50 7.32 11.46
CA GLY A 20 2.30 7.64 12.23
C GLY A 20 1.22 6.56 12.15
N ILE A 21 1.61 5.29 12.08
CA ILE A 21 0.69 4.15 11.98
C ILE A 21 0.75 3.37 13.29
N ASP A 22 -0.41 3.16 13.93
CA ASP A 22 -0.50 2.26 15.08
C ASP A 22 -0.22 0.81 14.62
N PRO A 23 0.62 0.03 15.33
CA PRO A 23 0.87 -1.38 15.01
C PRO A 23 -0.39 -2.23 14.78
N ASP A 24 -1.47 -1.98 15.52
CA ASP A 24 -2.73 -2.71 15.36
C ASP A 24 -3.49 -2.31 14.09
N GLU A 25 -3.18 -1.15 13.52
CA GLU A 25 -3.75 -0.62 12.28
C GLU A 25 -2.88 -0.90 11.05
N ALA A 26 -1.65 -1.39 11.26
CA ALA A 26 -0.75 -1.71 10.16
C ALA A 26 -1.37 -2.72 9.18
N CYS A 27 -1.19 -2.45 7.89
CA CYS A 27 -1.62 -3.37 6.84
C CYS A 27 -0.75 -4.64 6.90
N LYS A 28 -1.40 -5.78 7.18
CA LYS A 28 -0.75 -7.09 7.35
C LYS A 28 0.00 -7.57 6.11
N GLU A 29 -0.45 -7.16 4.93
CA GLU A 29 0.12 -7.55 3.63
C GLU A 29 1.47 -6.89 3.35
N CYS A 30 1.69 -5.67 3.85
CA CYS A 30 2.92 -4.91 3.61
C CYS A 30 3.67 -4.55 4.91
N GLY A 31 3.21 -5.05 6.06
CA GLY A 31 3.74 -4.70 7.38
C GLY A 31 3.66 -3.21 7.70
N GLY A 32 2.74 -2.48 7.07
CA GLY A 32 2.62 -1.02 7.23
C GLY A 32 3.54 -0.17 6.35
N SER A 33 4.37 -0.77 5.47
CA SER A 33 5.28 -0.03 4.58
C SER A 33 4.57 0.65 3.40
N GLY A 34 3.39 0.17 3.00
CA GLY A 34 2.68 0.64 1.80
C GLY A 34 3.14 0.00 0.49
N ILE A 35 4.22 -0.78 0.50
CA ILE A 35 4.79 -1.48 -0.66
C ILE A 35 4.91 -2.98 -0.36
N LYS A 36 4.76 -3.85 -1.37
CA LYS A 36 5.06 -5.28 -1.21
C LYS A 36 5.74 -5.84 -2.44
N VAL A 37 6.39 -6.99 -2.26
CA VAL A 37 6.97 -7.76 -3.35
C VAL A 37 5.90 -8.72 -3.87
N TYR A 38 5.63 -8.66 -5.18
CA TYR A 38 4.76 -9.57 -5.90
C TYR A 38 5.58 -10.69 -6.55
N GLY A 39 4.95 -11.85 -6.72
CA GLY A 39 5.59 -13.06 -7.26
C GLY A 39 5.93 -13.00 -8.75
N ASP A 40 5.44 -11.98 -9.46
CA ASP A 40 5.65 -11.75 -10.88
C ASP A 40 5.67 -10.24 -11.21
N THR A 41 5.80 -9.92 -12.50
CA THR A 41 5.83 -8.53 -13.00
C THR A 41 4.46 -7.91 -13.28
N SER A 42 3.35 -8.64 -13.07
CA SER A 42 1.99 -8.14 -13.35
C SER A 42 1.40 -7.33 -12.19
N THR A 43 1.91 -7.54 -10.97
CA THR A 43 1.50 -6.88 -9.73
C THR A 43 -0.04 -6.83 -9.60
N TRP A 44 -0.63 -5.68 -9.25
CA TRP A 44 -2.09 -5.48 -9.20
C TRP A 44 -2.67 -4.88 -10.48
N ARG A 45 -1.81 -4.53 -11.45
CA ARG A 45 -2.19 -3.97 -12.75
C ARG A 45 -2.82 -5.04 -13.64
N GLY A 46 -2.46 -6.31 -13.40
CA GLY A 46 -2.88 -7.45 -14.20
C GLY A 46 -2.10 -7.54 -15.51
N GLY A 47 -2.32 -8.62 -16.25
CA GLY A 47 -1.67 -8.87 -17.54
C GLY A 47 -0.73 -10.08 -17.53
N VAL A 48 0.17 -10.14 -18.52
CA VAL A 48 1.17 -11.22 -18.65
C VAL A 48 2.32 -10.98 -17.66
N GLY A 49 2.45 -11.85 -16.66
CA GLY A 49 3.54 -11.82 -15.69
C GLY A 49 4.83 -12.44 -16.25
N GLY A 50 5.96 -11.80 -15.98
CA GLY A 50 7.30 -12.33 -16.20
C GLY A 50 7.86 -13.07 -14.98
N GLN A 51 8.99 -13.75 -15.17
CA GLN A 51 9.67 -14.54 -14.13
C GLN A 51 10.58 -13.67 -13.25
N SER A 52 10.01 -12.63 -12.62
CA SER A 52 10.76 -11.72 -11.74
C SER A 52 9.92 -11.23 -10.56
N LEU A 53 10.52 -11.25 -9.37
CA LEU A 53 9.95 -10.62 -8.19
C LEU A 53 9.91 -9.11 -8.37
N THR A 54 8.74 -8.50 -8.19
CA THR A 54 8.54 -7.09 -8.48
C THR A 54 8.00 -6.36 -7.27
N GLN A 55 8.69 -5.29 -6.86
CA GLN A 55 8.22 -4.41 -5.79
C GLN A 55 7.28 -3.34 -6.36
N ASP A 56 6.09 -3.21 -5.79
CA ASP A 56 5.12 -2.17 -6.16
C ASP A 56 4.24 -1.80 -4.96
N VAL A 57 3.37 -0.81 -5.13
CA VAL A 57 2.36 -0.39 -4.15
C VAL A 57 1.54 -1.59 -3.70
N CYS A 58 1.28 -1.69 -2.40
CA CYS A 58 0.40 -2.70 -1.83
C CYS A 58 -1.04 -2.47 -2.30
N ASP A 59 -1.65 -3.48 -2.88
CA ASP A 59 -3.00 -3.47 -3.45
C ASP A 59 -4.15 -3.58 -2.44
N HIS A 60 -3.83 -3.73 -1.15
CA HIS A 60 -4.82 -3.72 -0.06
C HIS A 60 -4.96 -2.33 0.56
N CYS A 61 -3.83 -1.73 0.92
CA CYS A 61 -3.80 -0.40 1.56
C CYS A 61 -3.58 0.74 0.55
N TRP A 62 -3.28 0.40 -0.71
CA TRP A 62 -2.99 1.32 -1.82
C TRP A 62 -1.89 2.33 -1.51
N GLY A 63 -0.90 1.92 -0.72
CA GLY A 63 0.27 2.75 -0.37
C GLY A 63 0.22 3.39 1.02
N SER A 64 -0.97 3.48 1.63
CA SER A 64 -1.13 4.09 2.95
C SER A 64 -0.38 3.35 4.05
N GLY A 65 -0.24 2.03 3.94
CA GLY A 65 0.23 1.14 5.01
C GLY A 65 -0.74 0.99 6.18
N ASN A 66 -1.87 1.70 6.20
CA ASN A 66 -2.88 1.60 7.23
C ASN A 66 -4.08 0.81 6.68
N ARG A 67 -4.48 -0.26 7.37
CA ARG A 67 -5.60 -1.11 6.94
C ARG A 67 -6.97 -0.45 7.13
N LEU A 68 -7.08 0.49 8.09
CA LEU A 68 -8.29 1.25 8.38
C LEU A 68 -8.43 2.48 7.48
N GLN A 69 -7.30 3.01 6.99
CA GLN A 69 -7.25 4.18 6.12
C GLN A 69 -6.55 3.87 4.78
N PRO A 70 -7.08 2.93 3.97
CA PRO A 70 -6.52 2.66 2.65
C PRO A 70 -6.65 3.89 1.75
N TRP A 71 -5.63 4.18 0.96
CA TRP A 71 -5.73 5.21 -0.05
C TRP A 71 -6.66 4.79 -1.19
N MET A 72 -7.09 5.77 -1.99
CA MET A 72 -7.97 5.50 -3.11
C MET A 72 -7.23 4.70 -4.19
N SER A 73 -7.84 3.60 -4.63
CA SER A 73 -7.30 2.82 -5.74
C SER A 73 -7.49 3.54 -7.07
N HIS A 74 -6.61 3.27 -8.03
CA HIS A 74 -6.75 3.76 -9.41
C HIS A 74 -8.08 3.34 -10.05
N ARG A 75 -8.66 2.19 -9.67
CA ARG A 75 -9.97 1.73 -10.15
C ARG A 75 -11.10 2.64 -9.66
N ARG A 76 -11.04 3.09 -8.40
CA ARG A 76 -12.00 4.04 -7.83
C ARG A 76 -11.86 5.43 -8.46
N LEU A 77 -10.64 5.90 -8.66
CA LEU A 77 -10.37 7.16 -9.37
C LEU A 77 -10.91 7.13 -10.81
N ALA A 78 -10.73 6.01 -11.51
CA ALA A 78 -11.26 5.83 -12.86
C ALA A 78 -12.79 5.86 -12.88
N ALA A 79 -13.45 5.18 -11.93
CA ALA A 79 -14.91 5.20 -11.82
C ALA A 79 -15.45 6.62 -11.56
N SER A 80 -14.87 7.37 -10.62
CA SER A 80 -15.31 8.75 -10.33
C SER A 80 -15.11 9.70 -11.52
N ALA A 81 -14.05 9.50 -12.31
CA ALA A 81 -13.80 10.31 -13.51
C ALA A 81 -14.83 10.04 -14.62
N THR A 82 -15.39 8.82 -14.68
CA THR A 82 -16.45 8.48 -15.63
C THR A 82 -17.79 9.10 -15.24
N GLU A 83 -18.12 9.12 -13.95
CA GLU A 83 -19.38 9.70 -13.44
C GLU A 83 -19.46 11.22 -13.70
N THR A 84 -18.38 11.97 -13.49
CA THR A 84 -18.37 13.42 -13.73
C THR A 84 -18.70 13.79 -15.18
N ARG A 85 -18.28 12.97 -16.15
CA ARG A 85 -18.54 13.22 -17.58
C ARG A 85 -20.00 12.97 -17.99
N GLN A 86 -20.73 12.12 -17.26
CA GLN A 86 -22.13 11.83 -17.58
C GLN A 86 -23.11 12.89 -17.06
N GLY A 87 -22.66 13.79 -16.19
CA GLY A 87 -23.46 14.90 -15.66
C GLY A 87 -23.37 16.21 -16.46
N GLU A 88 -22.44 16.31 -17.42
CA GLU A 88 -22.27 17.49 -18.28
C GLU A 88 -23.11 17.42 -19.58
N ASP A 89 -23.74 16.27 -19.83
CA ASP A 89 -24.59 16.00 -21.00
C ASP A 89 -26.11 16.04 -20.70
N ALA A 90 -26.52 16.62 -19.56
CA ALA A 90 -27.92 16.72 -19.10
C ALA A 90 -28.44 18.17 -19.04
#